data_AF-A0A958RL62-F1
#
_entry.id   AF-A0A958RL62-F1
#
_cell.length_a   1.000
_cell.length_b   1.000
_cell.length_c   1.000
_cell.angle_alpha   90.00
_cell.angle_beta   90.00
_cell.angle_gamma   90.00
#
_symmetry.space_group_name_H-M   'P 1'
#
loop_
_entity.id
_entity.type
_entity.pdbx_description
1 polymer ?
#
loop_
_entity_poly.entity_id
_entity_poly.type
_entity_poly.pdbx_seq_one_letter_code
_entity_poly.pdbx_strand_id
1 'polypeptide(L)'
;MFIRGNDNQIDVRLPVQRLVVEGDGKPRGICGTLASGRIHHGQEVMVVSSGLKGRITRIQTARHHDSKVALAGEAVVVWLDNQIDIGRGDMLAPPLNQPVLSAELEAMVIWFSGRPLRMRSVYSLKHNHKWVRSEVEAIRYKIDLSDTSRLETQELSDNEIGRVRLSVSEQLAFDPYEGNRHTGCFLMVDEESTQTVGVGLILKSHIRPLDLRSEDSKVGRVYWLTGRPGSGKTTLGVQLTEELKKRGVSAVMLDGDQIRQGLNADLEFTHKDRLENVRRVAEVA
;
A
#
# COMPACT_ATOMS: atom_id res chain seq x y z
N MET A 1 -0.57 -14.43 -24.81
CA MET A 1 -0.19 -13.98 -23.45
C MET A 1 1.04 -13.09 -23.59
N PHE A 2 0.85 -11.77 -23.71
CA PHE A 2 1.96 -10.84 -23.87
C PHE A 2 2.65 -10.64 -22.52
N ILE A 3 3.82 -11.23 -22.35
CA ILE A 3 4.72 -10.90 -21.24
C ILE A 3 5.28 -9.52 -21.57
N ARG A 4 4.60 -8.45 -21.14
CA ARG A 4 5.22 -7.13 -21.05
C ARG A 4 6.32 -7.24 -19.99
N GLY A 5 7.56 -7.37 -20.45
CA GLY A 5 8.73 -7.00 -19.68
C GLY A 5 8.60 -5.51 -19.42
N ASN A 6 8.36 -5.14 -18.17
CA ASN A 6 8.26 -3.75 -17.79
C ASN A 6 8.74 -3.68 -16.35
N ASP A 7 10.06 -3.62 -16.20
CA ASP A 7 10.63 -3.11 -14.96
C ASP A 7 10.04 -1.71 -14.81
N ASN A 8 9.08 -1.57 -13.89
CA ASN A 8 8.42 -0.29 -13.65
C ASN A 8 9.52 0.70 -13.29
N GLN A 9 9.89 1.62 -14.21
CA GLN A 9 10.98 2.58 -13.98
C GLN A 9 10.51 3.89 -13.35
N ILE A 10 9.21 4.00 -13.05
CA ILE A 10 8.58 5.23 -12.56
C ILE A 10 8.43 5.15 -11.04
N ASP A 11 7.81 4.08 -10.55
CA ASP A 11 7.46 3.97 -9.14
C ASP A 11 8.64 3.42 -8.35
N VAL A 12 9.31 4.28 -7.59
CA VAL A 12 10.45 3.87 -6.77
C VAL A 12 9.96 3.02 -5.60
N ARG A 13 10.45 1.77 -5.55
CA ARG A 13 10.26 0.84 -4.44
C ARG A 13 11.60 0.20 -4.10
N LEU A 14 12.10 0.47 -2.91
CA LEU A 14 13.31 -0.18 -2.38
C LEU A 14 12.95 -0.98 -1.12
N PRO A 15 12.61 -2.27 -1.25
CA PRO A 15 12.46 -3.16 -0.11
C PRO A 15 13.78 -3.29 0.65
N VAL A 16 13.74 -3.07 1.95
CA VAL A 16 14.91 -3.13 2.82
C VAL A 16 15.24 -4.58 3.12
N GLN A 17 16.41 -5.02 2.69
CA GLN A 17 16.90 -6.38 2.94
C GLN A 17 17.77 -6.45 4.19
N ARG A 18 18.61 -5.43 4.40
CA ARG A 18 19.59 -5.38 5.49
C ARG A 18 20.01 -3.94 5.77
N LEU A 19 20.45 -3.66 6.99
CA LEU A 19 21.16 -2.43 7.33
C LEU A 19 22.68 -2.67 7.34
N VAL A 20 23.45 -1.71 6.86
CA VAL A 20 24.91 -1.70 6.83
C VAL A 20 25.41 -0.80 7.95
N VAL A 21 26.24 -1.37 8.82
CA VAL A 21 26.91 -0.66 9.90
C VAL A 21 28.25 -0.17 9.40
N GLU A 22 28.54 1.12 9.59
CA GLU A 22 29.81 1.74 9.24
C GLU A 22 30.47 2.35 10.48
N GLY A 23 31.77 2.12 10.67
CA GLY A 23 32.57 2.81 11.68
C GLY A 23 32.08 2.60 13.12
N ASP A 24 31.51 3.66 13.71
CA ASP A 24 31.12 3.82 15.13
C ASP A 24 30.04 2.84 15.65
N GLY A 25 29.71 1.81 14.87
CA GLY A 25 28.73 0.79 15.23
C GLY A 25 27.28 1.18 14.94
N LYS A 26 27.00 2.37 14.38
CA LYS A 26 25.63 2.75 14.01
C LYS A 26 25.29 2.33 12.57
N PRO A 27 24.09 1.77 12.31
CA PRO A 27 23.64 1.51 10.95
C PRO A 27 23.50 2.84 10.20
N ARG A 28 24.17 2.97 9.07
CA ARG A 28 24.14 4.18 8.23
C ARG A 28 23.68 3.91 6.80
N GLY A 29 23.93 2.70 6.29
CA GLY A 29 23.52 2.28 4.96
C GLY A 29 22.28 1.40 4.98
N ILE A 30 21.37 1.62 4.05
CA ILE A 30 20.15 0.82 3.85
C ILE A 30 20.35 0.00 2.59
N CYS A 31 20.41 -1.32 2.72
CA CYS A 31 20.71 -2.24 1.63
C CYS A 31 19.45 -2.96 1.16
N GLY A 32 19.29 -3.04 -0.17
CA GLY A 32 18.22 -3.77 -0.83
C GLY A 32 18.48 -3.88 -2.33
N THR A 33 17.57 -4.54 -3.03
CA THR A 33 17.51 -4.48 -4.49
C THR A 33 16.40 -3.51 -4.87
N LEU A 34 16.67 -2.57 -5.77
CA LEU A 34 15.65 -1.63 -6.21
C LEU A 34 14.60 -2.41 -7.02
N ALA A 35 13.44 -2.65 -6.43
CA ALA A 35 12.39 -3.47 -7.05
C ALA A 35 11.80 -2.78 -8.29
N SER A 36 11.76 -1.45 -8.26
CA SER A 36 11.24 -0.61 -9.33
C SER A 36 11.71 0.83 -9.15
N GLY A 37 11.59 1.60 -10.22
CA GLY A 37 11.89 3.01 -10.28
C GLY A 37 13.35 3.30 -10.57
N ARG A 38 13.69 4.57 -10.36
CA ARG A 38 15.05 5.08 -10.38
C ARG A 38 15.25 5.96 -9.17
N ILE A 39 16.31 5.70 -8.42
CA ILE A 39 16.74 6.57 -7.32
C ILE A 39 17.91 7.44 -7.76
N HIS A 40 17.99 8.65 -7.21
CA HIS A 40 19.05 9.60 -7.49
C HIS A 40 19.58 10.21 -6.19
N HIS A 41 20.85 10.60 -6.20
CA HIS A 41 21.42 11.41 -5.12
C HIS A 41 20.59 12.69 -4.93
N GLY A 42 20.33 13.06 -3.68
CA GLY A 42 19.54 14.24 -3.29
C GLY A 42 18.03 14.02 -3.29
N GLN A 43 17.53 12.86 -3.72
CA GLN A 43 16.11 12.54 -3.73
C GLN A 43 15.57 12.36 -2.31
N GLU A 44 14.36 12.89 -2.06
CA GLU A 44 13.61 12.62 -0.84
C GLU A 44 12.90 11.28 -0.92
N VAL A 45 13.03 10.48 0.15
CA VAL A 45 12.37 9.20 0.34
C VAL A 45 11.76 9.14 1.73
N MET A 46 10.87 8.18 1.94
CA MET A 46 10.31 7.88 3.24
C MET A 46 10.26 6.38 3.47
N VAL A 47 10.29 6.00 4.75
CA VAL A 47 9.92 4.67 5.20
C VAL A 47 8.40 4.59 5.17
N VAL A 48 7.85 3.68 4.37
CA VAL A 48 6.40 3.61 4.13
C VAL A 48 5.63 3.31 5.41
N SER A 49 6.14 2.40 6.25
CA SER A 49 5.47 1.95 7.48
C SER A 49 5.42 3.03 8.56
N SER A 50 6.51 3.77 8.78
CA SER A 50 6.62 4.78 9.85
C SER A 50 6.33 6.21 9.40
N GLY A 51 6.37 6.48 8.10
CA GLY A 51 6.21 7.81 7.54
C GLY A 51 7.45 8.71 7.65
N LEU A 52 8.52 8.23 8.28
CA LEU A 52 9.76 9.00 8.49
C LEU A 52 10.45 9.29 7.15
N LYS A 53 10.83 10.54 6.94
CA LYS A 53 11.45 11.03 5.71
C LYS A 53 12.96 11.21 5.87
N GLY A 54 13.67 11.09 4.76
CA GLY A 54 15.09 11.42 4.65
C GLY A 54 15.48 11.70 3.20
N ARG A 55 16.66 12.27 3.00
CA ARG A 55 17.20 12.56 1.67
C ARG A 55 18.41 11.69 1.37
N ILE A 56 18.43 11.07 0.19
CA ILE A 56 19.55 10.24 -0.23
C ILE A 56 20.82 11.08 -0.38
N THR A 57 21.85 10.78 0.40
CA THR A 57 23.17 11.45 0.37
C THR A 57 24.24 10.63 -0.31
N ARG A 58 24.02 9.33 -0.48
CA ARG A 58 24.96 8.44 -1.18
C ARG A 58 24.24 7.23 -1.72
N ILE A 59 24.65 6.77 -2.89
CA ILE A 59 24.20 5.51 -3.49
C ILE A 59 25.43 4.70 -3.86
N GLN A 60 25.51 3.47 -3.37
CA GLN A 60 26.50 2.49 -3.80
C GLN A 60 25.78 1.38 -4.56
N THR A 61 26.31 1.01 -5.72
CA THR A 61 25.85 -0.13 -6.52
C THR A 61 26.94 -1.21 -6.54
N ALA A 62 26.64 -2.39 -7.09
CA ALA A 62 27.65 -3.42 -7.31
C ALA A 62 28.81 -2.96 -8.23
N ARG A 63 28.57 -1.96 -9.08
CA ARG A 63 29.55 -1.46 -10.07
C ARG A 63 30.30 -0.21 -9.60
N HIS A 64 29.67 0.60 -8.75
CA HIS A 64 30.19 1.92 -8.37
C HIS A 64 30.03 2.17 -6.86
N HIS A 65 31.12 2.57 -6.20
CA HIS A 65 31.13 2.92 -4.77
C HIS A 65 30.42 4.24 -4.43
N ASP A 66 30.23 5.09 -5.43
CA ASP A 66 29.50 6.35 -5.33
C ASP A 66 28.83 6.65 -6.68
N SER A 67 27.57 6.28 -6.81
CA SER A 67 26.75 6.48 -8.00
C SER A 67 25.80 7.65 -7.80
N LYS A 68 25.56 8.43 -8.86
CA LYS A 68 24.53 9.49 -8.84
C LYS A 68 23.12 8.93 -8.97
N VAL A 69 22.98 7.72 -9.52
CA VAL A 69 21.71 7.09 -9.90
C VAL A 69 21.80 5.58 -9.71
N ALA A 70 20.68 4.94 -9.35
CA ALA A 70 20.51 3.50 -9.50
C ALA A 70 19.13 3.17 -10.10
N LEU A 71 19.08 2.09 -10.87
CA LEU A 71 17.92 1.63 -11.63
C LEU A 71 17.32 0.36 -11.05
N ALA A 72 16.06 0.08 -11.42
CA ALA A 72 15.37 -1.14 -11.05
C ALA A 72 16.22 -2.39 -11.40
N GLY A 73 16.22 -3.38 -10.52
CA GLY A 73 17.03 -4.58 -10.61
C GLY A 73 18.45 -4.45 -10.02
N GLU A 74 18.94 -3.23 -9.75
CA GLU A 74 20.26 -3.07 -9.15
C GLU A 74 20.24 -3.31 -7.63
N ALA A 75 21.22 -4.08 -7.15
CA ALA A 75 21.52 -4.18 -5.73
C ALA A 75 22.23 -2.90 -5.28
N VAL A 76 21.68 -2.24 -4.27
CA VAL A 76 22.11 -0.93 -3.79
C VAL A 76 22.31 -0.89 -2.28
N VAL A 77 23.16 0.04 -1.86
CA VAL A 77 23.18 0.57 -0.50
C VAL A 77 22.96 2.07 -0.60
N VAL A 78 22.01 2.61 0.17
CA VAL A 78 21.71 4.04 0.20
C VAL A 78 21.93 4.60 1.58
N TRP A 79 22.45 5.82 1.66
CA TRP A 79 22.58 6.57 2.90
C TRP A 79 21.64 7.77 2.86
N LEU A 80 21.12 8.14 4.01
CA LEU A 80 20.24 9.30 4.17
C LEU A 80 20.96 10.43 4.92
N ASP A 81 20.43 11.64 4.83
CA ASP A 81 20.93 12.84 5.52
C ASP A 81 20.64 12.83 7.02
N ASN A 82 19.72 11.98 7.46
CA ASN A 82 19.35 11.77 8.84
C ASN A 82 19.36 10.29 9.21
N GLN A 83 19.38 10.02 10.53
CA GLN A 83 19.14 8.67 11.05
C GLN A 83 17.63 8.50 11.23
N ILE A 84 17.07 7.50 10.54
CA ILE A 84 15.68 7.12 10.67
C ILE A 84 15.59 5.68 11.16
N ASP A 85 14.56 5.40 11.96
CA ASP A 85 14.26 4.04 12.39
C ASP A 85 13.69 3.26 11.21
N ILE A 86 14.41 2.22 10.80
CA ILE A 86 14.13 1.41 9.61
C ILE A 86 14.70 0.02 9.80
N GLY A 87 13.93 -1.00 9.45
CA GLY A 87 14.29 -2.40 9.63
C GLY A 87 14.24 -3.22 8.34
N ARG A 88 14.67 -4.47 8.43
CA ARG A 88 14.47 -5.45 7.36
C ARG A 88 12.97 -5.68 7.15
N GLY A 89 12.54 -5.67 5.90
CA GLY A 89 11.13 -5.84 5.53
C GLY A 89 10.36 -4.53 5.39
N ASP A 90 10.92 -3.40 5.83
CA ASP A 90 10.40 -2.08 5.47
C ASP A 90 10.63 -1.79 3.99
N MET A 91 10.03 -0.71 3.52
CA MET A 91 10.19 -0.23 2.15
C MET A 91 10.46 1.27 2.14
N LEU A 92 11.44 1.69 1.33
CA LEU A 92 11.63 3.08 0.98
C LEU A 92 10.88 3.41 -0.32
N ALA A 93 10.15 4.53 -0.31
CA ALA A 93 9.45 5.07 -1.48
C ALA A 93 9.42 6.61 -1.44
N PRO A 94 9.12 7.30 -2.56
CA PRO A 94 8.95 8.75 -2.57
C PRO A 94 7.67 9.17 -1.82
N PRO A 95 7.67 10.30 -1.09
CA PRO A 95 6.51 10.69 -0.30
C PRO A 95 5.21 10.96 -1.05
N LEU A 96 5.33 11.33 -2.33
CA LEU A 96 4.19 11.62 -3.20
C LEU A 96 3.82 10.44 -4.11
N ASN A 97 4.51 9.31 -3.99
CA ASN A 97 4.27 8.09 -4.76
C ASN A 97 4.52 6.87 -3.87
N GLN A 98 3.61 6.68 -2.91
CA GLN A 98 3.70 5.61 -1.94
C GLN A 98 2.97 4.35 -2.45
N PRO A 99 3.49 3.15 -2.13
CA PRO A 99 2.70 1.94 -2.27
C PRO A 99 1.52 1.96 -1.29
N VAL A 100 0.59 1.02 -1.46
CA VAL A 100 -0.49 0.79 -0.51
C VAL A 100 0.08 0.20 0.78
N LEU A 101 -0.29 0.79 1.92
CA LEU A 101 0.00 0.24 3.24
C LEU A 101 -1.30 -0.31 3.85
N SER A 102 -1.41 -1.64 3.99
CA SER A 102 -2.63 -2.27 4.51
C SER A 102 -2.35 -3.58 5.24
N ALA A 103 -3.18 -3.88 6.24
CA ALA A 103 -3.22 -5.18 6.91
C ALA A 103 -4.25 -6.14 6.26
N GLU A 104 -4.97 -5.68 5.24
CA GLU A 104 -5.95 -6.47 4.51
C GLU A 104 -5.72 -6.34 3.02
N LEU A 105 -5.66 -7.48 2.34
CA LEU A 105 -5.39 -7.54 0.91
C LEU A 105 -6.24 -8.59 0.22
N GLU A 106 -6.52 -8.33 -1.05
CA GLU A 106 -7.20 -9.26 -1.95
C GLU A 106 -6.19 -9.72 -3.01
N ALA A 107 -6.09 -11.03 -3.21
CA ALA A 107 -5.09 -11.63 -4.06
C ALA A 107 -5.66 -12.79 -4.88
N MET A 108 -5.07 -13.04 -6.05
CA MET A 108 -5.17 -14.34 -6.70
C MET A 108 -4.15 -15.28 -6.07
N VAL A 109 -4.58 -16.43 -5.57
CA VAL A 109 -3.70 -17.45 -5.01
C VAL A 109 -3.74 -18.69 -5.90
N ILE A 110 -2.55 -19.20 -6.18
CA ILE A 110 -2.33 -20.53 -6.77
C ILE A 110 -1.92 -21.44 -5.63
N TRP A 111 -2.67 -22.52 -5.41
CA TRP A 111 -2.48 -23.45 -4.30
C TRP A 111 -1.71 -24.70 -4.73
N PHE A 112 -0.80 -25.19 -3.89
CA PHE A 112 0.10 -26.32 -4.19
C PHE A 112 0.11 -27.41 -3.12
N SER A 113 -0.76 -27.31 -2.10
CA SER A 113 -0.77 -28.25 -0.99
C SER A 113 -1.86 -29.29 -1.16
N GLY A 114 -1.55 -30.54 -0.81
CA GLY A 114 -2.54 -31.60 -0.67
C GLY A 114 -3.53 -31.36 0.48
N ARG A 115 -3.23 -30.45 1.42
CA ARG A 115 -4.21 -29.95 2.41
C ARG A 115 -4.95 -28.75 1.79
N PRO A 116 -6.29 -28.79 1.64
CA PRO A 116 -7.02 -27.69 1.03
C PRO A 116 -6.88 -26.37 1.81
N LEU A 117 -6.77 -25.26 1.09
CA LEU A 117 -6.86 -23.92 1.65
C LEU A 117 -8.31 -23.65 2.09
N ARG A 118 -8.54 -23.26 3.34
CA ARG A 118 -9.88 -22.96 3.86
C ARG A 118 -9.94 -21.60 4.53
N MET A 119 -11.16 -21.07 4.72
CA MET A 119 -11.36 -19.90 5.58
C MET A 119 -10.84 -20.18 6.99
N ARG A 120 -10.34 -19.13 7.66
CA ARG A 120 -9.70 -19.14 8.98
C ARG A 120 -8.42 -19.95 9.08
N SER A 121 -7.95 -20.55 7.97
CA SER A 121 -6.62 -21.15 7.94
C SER A 121 -5.57 -20.06 8.02
N VAL A 122 -4.48 -20.36 8.74
CA VAL A 122 -3.40 -19.43 9.03
C VAL A 122 -2.13 -19.90 8.32
N TYR A 123 -1.44 -18.97 7.68
CA TYR A 123 -0.16 -19.22 7.01
C TYR A 123 0.79 -18.06 7.21
N SER A 124 2.09 -18.31 7.10
CA SER A 124 3.08 -17.25 7.03
C SER A 124 3.19 -16.74 5.59
N LEU A 125 3.08 -15.43 5.39
CA LEU A 125 3.36 -14.80 4.11
C LEU A 125 4.79 -14.29 4.09
N LYS A 126 5.54 -14.68 3.08
CA LYS A 126 6.81 -14.05 2.73
C LYS A 126 6.56 -13.03 1.63
N HIS A 127 6.57 -11.76 1.99
CA HIS A 127 6.44 -10.62 1.08
C HIS A 127 7.77 -9.86 1.03
N ASN A 128 8.44 -9.88 -0.12
CA ASN A 128 9.82 -9.40 -0.25
C ASN A 128 10.77 -9.97 0.82
N HIS A 129 11.14 -9.13 1.80
CA HIS A 129 12.03 -9.47 2.91
C HIS A 129 11.32 -9.53 4.27
N LYS A 130 9.99 -9.32 4.29
CA LYS A 130 9.13 -9.37 5.47
C LYS A 130 8.40 -10.72 5.52
N TRP A 131 8.37 -11.29 6.72
CA TRP A 131 7.51 -12.42 7.06
C TRP A 131 6.37 -11.89 7.92
N VAL A 132 5.14 -12.27 7.60
CA VAL A 132 3.97 -11.84 8.38
C VAL A 132 2.98 -12.99 8.48
N ARG A 133 2.37 -13.17 9.64
CA ARG A 133 1.31 -14.15 9.80
C ARG A 133 0.05 -13.66 9.08
N SER A 134 -0.64 -14.55 8.40
CA SER A 134 -1.89 -14.24 7.68
C SER A 134 -3.00 -15.22 8.01
N GLU A 135 -4.23 -14.74 7.89
CA GLU A 135 -5.45 -15.53 7.98
C GLU A 135 -6.26 -15.40 6.70
N VAL A 136 -6.81 -16.52 6.22
CA VAL A 136 -7.74 -16.54 5.09
C VAL A 136 -9.13 -16.10 5.55
N GLU A 137 -9.49 -14.86 5.27
CA GLU A 137 -10.79 -14.33 5.65
C GLU A 137 -11.92 -14.87 4.78
N ALA A 138 -11.64 -14.97 3.48
CA ALA A 138 -12.62 -15.45 2.51
C ALA A 138 -11.97 -15.99 1.25
N ILE A 139 -12.60 -17.02 0.69
CA ILE A 139 -12.36 -17.46 -0.69
C ILE A 139 -13.56 -16.95 -1.50
N ARG A 140 -13.30 -16.02 -2.42
CA ARG A 140 -14.36 -15.33 -3.18
C ARG A 140 -14.90 -16.19 -4.31
N TYR A 141 -14.01 -16.84 -5.03
CA TYR A 141 -14.30 -17.80 -6.08
C TYR A 141 -13.00 -18.54 -6.45
N LYS A 142 -13.13 -19.72 -7.06
CA LYS A 142 -12.06 -20.36 -7.82
C LYS A 142 -12.24 -20.15 -9.32
N ILE A 143 -11.15 -20.27 -10.05
CA ILE A 143 -11.15 -20.20 -11.51
C ILE A 143 -11.19 -21.63 -12.05
N ASP A 144 -12.13 -21.91 -12.95
CA ASP A 144 -12.10 -23.13 -13.75
C ASP A 144 -10.99 -23.00 -14.81
N LEU A 145 -10.04 -23.94 -14.81
CA LEU A 145 -8.89 -23.89 -15.72
C LEU A 145 -9.26 -24.21 -17.18
N SER A 146 -10.41 -24.83 -17.42
CA SER A 146 -10.85 -25.21 -18.76
C SER A 146 -11.41 -24.04 -19.56
N ASP A 147 -12.16 -23.14 -18.91
CA ASP A 147 -12.86 -22.04 -19.56
C ASP A 147 -12.66 -20.66 -18.91
N THR A 148 -11.86 -20.59 -17.83
CA THR A 148 -11.58 -19.38 -17.03
C THR A 148 -12.80 -18.76 -16.34
N SER A 149 -13.90 -19.51 -16.24
CA SER A 149 -15.09 -19.11 -15.50
C SER A 149 -14.83 -19.08 -13.99
N ARG A 150 -15.73 -18.41 -13.26
CA ARG A 150 -15.64 -18.26 -11.80
C ARG A 150 -16.64 -19.21 -11.15
N LEU A 151 -16.15 -20.04 -10.24
CA LEU A 151 -16.95 -20.98 -9.48
C LEU A 151 -16.96 -20.59 -8.00
N GLU A 152 -18.13 -20.61 -7.39
CA GLU A 152 -18.25 -20.47 -5.93
C GLU A 152 -17.61 -21.67 -5.24
N THR A 153 -16.85 -21.41 -4.18
CA THR A 153 -16.20 -22.45 -3.39
C THR A 153 -15.92 -21.95 -1.97
N GLN A 154 -15.74 -22.89 -1.06
CA GLN A 154 -15.30 -22.62 0.32
C GLN A 154 -13.85 -23.08 0.58
N GLU A 155 -13.22 -23.72 -0.40
CA GLU A 155 -11.83 -24.20 -0.32
C GLU A 155 -11.12 -24.16 -1.68
N LEU A 156 -9.79 -24.18 -1.66
CA LEU A 156 -8.96 -24.46 -2.83
C LEU A 156 -8.16 -25.75 -2.60
N SER A 157 -8.32 -26.70 -3.51
CA SER A 157 -7.54 -27.94 -3.56
C SER A 157 -6.21 -27.73 -4.28
N ASP A 158 -5.34 -28.74 -4.26
CA ASP A 158 -4.06 -28.71 -4.95
C ASP A 158 -4.23 -28.34 -6.43
N ASN A 159 -3.35 -27.45 -6.92
CA ASN A 159 -3.36 -26.86 -8.26
C ASN A 159 -4.58 -26.00 -8.63
N GLU A 160 -5.47 -25.69 -7.68
CA GLU A 160 -6.55 -24.74 -7.92
C GLU A 160 -6.08 -23.30 -7.75
N ILE A 161 -6.73 -22.41 -8.51
CA ILE A 161 -6.49 -20.97 -8.47
C ILE A 161 -7.75 -20.29 -7.97
N GLY A 162 -7.63 -19.37 -7.01
CA GLY A 162 -8.77 -18.66 -6.48
C GLY A 162 -8.47 -17.24 -6.05
N ARG A 163 -9.51 -16.42 -6.01
CA ARG A 163 -9.44 -15.08 -5.46
C ARG A 163 -9.73 -15.14 -3.97
N VAL A 164 -8.77 -14.72 -3.15
CA VAL A 164 -8.84 -14.82 -1.70
C VAL A 164 -8.69 -13.45 -1.06
N ARG A 165 -9.26 -13.30 0.13
CA ARG A 165 -9.00 -12.20 1.04
C ARG A 165 -8.17 -12.70 2.20
N LEU A 166 -7.15 -11.92 2.52
CA LEU A 166 -6.20 -12.21 3.57
C LEU A 166 -6.15 -11.00 4.50
N SER A 167 -6.20 -11.26 5.81
CA SER A 167 -5.67 -10.33 6.80
C SER A 167 -4.27 -10.77 7.20
N VAL A 168 -3.44 -9.80 7.54
CA VAL A 168 -2.07 -10.01 8.00
C VAL A 168 -1.88 -9.36 9.37
N SER A 169 -1.03 -9.95 10.20
CA SER A 169 -0.79 -9.50 11.58
C SER A 169 -0.10 -8.13 11.66
N GLU A 170 0.56 -7.72 10.58
CA GLU A 170 1.21 -6.41 10.45
C GLU A 170 0.94 -5.85 9.05
N GLN A 171 0.81 -4.52 8.95
CA GLN A 171 0.63 -3.87 7.66
C GLN A 171 1.79 -4.18 6.70
N LEU A 172 1.43 -4.47 5.45
CA LEU A 172 2.36 -4.67 4.34
C LEU A 172 2.30 -3.45 3.42
N ALA A 173 3.47 -2.99 3.01
CA ALA A 173 3.63 -2.02 1.92
C ALA A 173 3.70 -2.78 0.60
N PHE A 174 2.70 -2.65 -0.26
CA PHE A 174 2.61 -3.38 -1.53
C PHE A 174 1.99 -2.54 -2.64
N ASP A 175 2.21 -2.96 -3.88
CA ASP A 175 1.47 -2.47 -5.03
C ASP A 175 0.64 -3.62 -5.63
N PRO A 176 -0.41 -3.36 -6.41
CA PRO A 176 -1.03 -4.39 -7.24
C PRO A 176 0.01 -5.04 -8.16
N TYR A 177 -0.08 -6.36 -8.34
CA TYR A 177 0.85 -7.14 -9.17
C TYR A 177 0.95 -6.62 -10.61
N GLU A 178 -0.15 -6.06 -11.14
CA GLU A 178 -0.19 -5.45 -12.46
C GLU A 178 0.68 -4.19 -12.57
N GLY A 179 0.79 -3.42 -11.48
CA GLY A 179 1.63 -2.22 -11.41
C GLY A 179 3.08 -2.51 -11.01
N ASN A 180 3.28 -3.50 -10.13
CA ASN A 180 4.62 -3.92 -9.72
C ASN A 180 4.66 -5.40 -9.34
N ARG A 181 5.39 -6.19 -10.14
CA ARG A 181 5.46 -7.65 -9.95
C ARG A 181 6.28 -8.05 -8.73
N HIS A 182 7.23 -7.22 -8.31
CA HIS A 182 8.10 -7.52 -7.16
C HIS A 182 7.37 -7.25 -5.84
N THR A 183 6.72 -6.09 -5.72
CA THR A 183 5.99 -5.71 -4.51
C THR A 183 4.54 -6.20 -4.50
N GLY A 184 4.04 -6.73 -5.61
CA GLY A 184 2.69 -7.27 -5.73
C GLY A 184 2.58 -8.79 -5.65
N CYS A 185 3.63 -9.51 -5.25
CA CYS A 185 3.58 -10.96 -5.04
C CYS A 185 4.03 -11.38 -3.65
N PHE A 186 3.59 -12.55 -3.20
CA PHE A 186 4.04 -13.16 -1.96
C PHE A 186 4.03 -14.69 -2.05
N LEU A 187 4.77 -15.34 -1.17
CA LEU A 187 4.68 -16.78 -0.95
C LEU A 187 3.84 -17.06 0.30
N MET A 188 3.00 -18.08 0.24
CA MET A 188 2.33 -18.66 1.40
C MET A 188 3.14 -19.87 1.87
N VAL A 189 3.46 -19.89 3.16
CA VAL A 189 4.29 -20.92 3.79
C VAL A 189 3.56 -21.47 5.00
N ASP A 190 3.49 -22.79 5.08
CA ASP A 190 2.97 -23.49 6.24
C ASP A 190 4.03 -23.48 7.35
N GLU A 191 3.69 -22.97 8.53
CA GLU A 191 4.66 -22.76 9.62
C GLU A 191 5.15 -24.07 10.25
N GLU A 192 4.32 -25.11 10.24
CA GLU A 192 4.66 -26.41 10.82
C GLU A 192 5.64 -27.18 9.92
N SER A 193 5.34 -27.29 8.62
CA SER A 193 6.14 -28.03 7.65
C SER A 193 7.23 -27.21 6.99
N THR A 194 7.20 -25.88 7.12
CA THR A 194 8.05 -24.90 6.42
C THR A 194 7.96 -24.96 4.88
N GLN A 195 6.96 -25.67 4.34
CA GLN A 195 6.76 -25.81 2.91
C GLN A 195 6.06 -24.59 2.32
N THR A 196 6.45 -24.23 1.09
CA THR A 196 5.67 -23.27 0.30
C THR A 196 4.42 -23.98 -0.20
N VAL A 197 3.26 -23.51 0.26
CA VAL A 197 1.95 -24.11 -0.02
C VAL A 197 1.14 -23.32 -1.04
N GLY A 198 1.55 -22.09 -1.34
CA GLY A 198 0.89 -21.26 -2.35
C GLY A 198 1.71 -20.06 -2.77
N VAL A 199 1.33 -19.45 -3.88
CA VAL A 199 1.85 -18.16 -4.36
C VAL A 199 0.66 -17.21 -4.53
N GLY A 200 0.82 -15.98 -4.08
CA GLY A 200 -0.19 -14.94 -4.20
C GLY A 200 0.23 -13.79 -5.10
N LEU A 201 -0.72 -13.31 -5.92
CA LEU A 201 -0.63 -12.10 -6.73
C LEU A 201 -1.62 -11.09 -6.18
N ILE A 202 -1.11 -10.01 -5.58
CA ILE A 202 -1.92 -8.98 -4.94
C ILE A 202 -2.69 -8.19 -6.00
N LEU A 203 -4.00 -8.06 -5.81
CA LEU A 203 -4.87 -7.27 -6.68
C LEU A 203 -5.06 -5.86 -6.16
N LYS A 204 -5.30 -5.73 -4.85
CA LYS A 204 -5.56 -4.45 -4.17
C LYS A 204 -5.59 -4.63 -2.65
N SER A 205 -5.58 -3.53 -1.91
CA SER A 205 -6.03 -3.55 -0.52
C SER A 205 -7.51 -3.90 -0.46
N HIS A 206 -7.87 -4.62 0.59
CA HIS A 206 -9.26 -4.70 1.01
C HIS A 206 -9.47 -3.61 2.07
N ILE A 207 -10.36 -2.66 1.78
CA ILE A 207 -10.82 -1.70 2.78
C ILE A 207 -12.11 -2.29 3.32
N ARG A 208 -12.09 -2.80 4.57
CA ARG A 208 -13.34 -2.96 5.30
C ARG A 208 -13.99 -1.57 5.44
N PRO A 209 -15.28 -1.42 5.11
CA PRO A 209 -16.02 -0.26 5.58
C PRO A 209 -15.77 -0.18 7.09
N LEU A 210 -15.29 0.96 7.58
CA LEU A 210 -15.01 1.14 8.98
C LEU A 210 -16.31 0.82 9.74
N ASP A 211 -16.31 -0.26 10.52
CA ASP A 211 -17.45 -0.56 11.38
C ASP A 211 -17.39 0.44 12.52
N LEU A 212 -18.03 1.59 12.33
CA LEU A 212 -18.09 2.74 13.25
C LEU A 212 -18.87 2.41 14.55
N ARG A 213 -18.99 1.12 14.88
CA ARG A 213 -19.66 0.58 16.07
C ARG A 213 -18.68 0.07 17.12
N SER A 214 -17.41 0.47 17.06
CA SER A 214 -16.56 0.38 18.25
C SER A 214 -17.03 1.43 19.26
N GLU A 215 -17.45 0.96 20.44
CA GLU A 215 -18.01 1.76 21.55
C GLU A 215 -17.04 2.85 22.07
N ASP A 216 -15.76 2.81 21.67
CA ASP A 216 -14.71 3.78 22.02
C ASP A 216 -14.36 4.80 20.91
N SER A 217 -15.05 4.78 19.77
CA SER A 217 -14.85 5.81 18.76
C SER A 217 -15.60 7.10 19.15
N LYS A 218 -14.87 8.18 19.42
CA LYS A 218 -15.48 9.52 19.52
C LYS A 218 -16.25 9.76 18.22
N VAL A 219 -17.58 9.78 18.31
CA VAL A 219 -18.47 10.01 17.16
C VAL A 219 -18.09 11.33 16.49
N GLY A 220 -17.41 11.25 15.35
CA GLY A 220 -17.18 12.39 14.47
C GLY A 220 -18.53 12.91 13.99
N ARG A 221 -18.69 14.24 13.94
CA ARG A 221 -19.89 14.87 13.39
C ARG A 221 -19.55 15.51 12.07
N VAL A 222 -20.30 15.17 11.03
CA VAL A 222 -20.19 15.79 9.70
C VAL A 222 -21.22 16.92 9.61
N TYR A 223 -20.77 18.13 9.30
CA TYR A 223 -21.62 19.28 9.05
C TYR A 223 -21.62 19.60 7.55
N TRP A 224 -22.74 19.31 6.88
CA TRP A 224 -22.87 19.52 5.44
C TRP A 224 -23.51 20.87 5.11
N LEU A 225 -22.72 21.80 4.58
CA LEU A 225 -23.19 23.15 4.22
C LEU A 225 -23.61 23.18 2.74
N THR A 226 -24.90 23.44 2.47
CA THR A 226 -25.45 23.53 1.10
C THR A 226 -26.01 24.91 0.80
N GLY A 227 -26.15 25.24 -0.49
CA GLY A 227 -26.60 26.55 -0.94
C GLY A 227 -25.97 26.98 -2.26
N ARG A 228 -26.54 28.00 -2.92
CA ARG A 228 -26.08 28.52 -4.21
C ARG A 228 -24.63 29.03 -4.16
N PRO A 229 -23.87 29.05 -5.27
CA PRO A 229 -22.57 29.72 -5.32
C PRO A 229 -22.67 31.15 -4.76
N GLY A 230 -21.68 31.57 -3.96
CA GLY A 230 -21.68 32.89 -3.30
C GLY A 230 -22.53 33.00 -2.02
N SER A 231 -23.27 31.97 -1.60
CA SER A 231 -24.12 32.01 -0.39
C SER A 231 -23.37 31.98 0.95
N GLY A 232 -22.04 32.11 0.95
CA GLY A 232 -21.22 32.14 2.19
C GLY A 232 -20.84 30.78 2.80
N LYS A 233 -21.06 29.64 2.12
CA LYS A 233 -20.76 28.29 2.64
C LYS A 233 -19.30 28.12 3.06
N THR A 234 -18.36 28.48 2.18
CA THR A 234 -16.92 28.39 2.44
C THR A 234 -16.54 29.29 3.60
N THR A 235 -17.08 30.52 3.65
CA THR A 235 -16.86 31.46 4.75
C THR A 235 -17.30 30.89 6.11
N LEU A 236 -18.50 30.31 6.18
CA LEU A 236 -19.00 29.64 7.38
C LEU A 236 -18.18 28.39 7.73
N GLY A 237 -17.79 27.58 6.74
CA GLY A 237 -16.98 26.38 6.95
C GLY A 237 -15.61 26.69 7.55
N VAL A 238 -14.94 27.75 7.06
CA VAL A 238 -13.65 28.21 7.58
C VAL A 238 -13.80 28.68 9.03
N GLN A 239 -14.75 29.58 9.29
CA GLN A 239 -14.97 30.12 10.64
C GLN A 239 -15.36 29.02 11.65
N LEU A 240 -16.23 28.08 11.27
CA LEU A 240 -16.61 26.96 12.11
C LEU A 240 -15.41 26.07 12.44
N THR A 241 -14.57 25.78 11.46
CA THR A 241 -13.37 24.94 11.64
C THR A 241 -12.37 25.60 12.59
N GLU A 242 -12.14 26.90 12.44
CA GLU A 242 -11.27 27.66 13.33
C GLU A 242 -11.81 27.69 14.77
N GLU A 243 -13.11 27.91 14.95
CA GLU A 243 -13.74 27.96 16.27
C GLU A 243 -13.73 26.61 16.98
N LEU A 244 -13.96 25.51 16.24
CA LEU A 244 -13.85 24.15 16.78
C LEU A 244 -12.43 23.83 17.24
N LYS A 245 -11.42 24.18 16.43
CA LYS A 245 -10.00 24.00 16.79
C LYS A 245 -9.61 24.81 18.02
N LYS A 246 -10.09 26.05 18.15
CA LYS A 246 -9.87 26.89 19.36
C LYS A 246 -10.42 26.23 20.63
N ARG A 247 -11.49 25.45 20.51
CA ARG A 247 -12.12 24.71 21.62
C ARG A 247 -11.49 23.33 21.87
N GLY A 248 -10.36 23.02 21.21
CA GLY A 248 -9.67 21.73 21.34
C GLY A 248 -10.34 20.57 20.58
N VAL A 249 -11.28 20.86 19.68
CA VAL A 249 -11.92 19.84 18.84
C VAL A 249 -11.14 19.72 17.53
N SER A 250 -10.68 18.50 17.20
CA SER A 250 -10.09 18.23 15.89
C SER A 250 -11.15 18.39 14.81
N ALA A 251 -10.92 19.28 13.86
CA ALA A 251 -11.84 19.59 12.77
C ALA A 251 -11.08 19.75 11.45
N VAL A 252 -11.67 19.22 10.37
CA VAL A 252 -11.16 19.31 9.00
C VAL A 252 -12.27 19.85 8.12
N MET A 253 -11.94 20.81 7.25
CA MET A 253 -12.87 21.35 6.27
C MET A 253 -12.60 20.70 4.91
N LEU A 254 -13.66 20.18 4.31
CA LEU A 254 -13.65 19.67 2.94
C LEU A 254 -14.39 20.67 2.05
N ASP A 255 -13.64 21.46 1.27
CA ASP A 255 -14.21 22.41 0.32
C ASP A 255 -14.38 21.76 -1.05
N GLY A 256 -15.61 21.73 -1.56
CA GLY A 256 -15.94 21.09 -2.84
C GLY A 256 -15.25 21.70 -4.06
N ASP A 257 -14.82 22.97 -4.00
CA ASP A 257 -14.06 23.63 -5.07
C ASP A 257 -12.56 23.33 -4.94
N GLN A 258 -12.03 23.20 -3.72
CA GLN A 258 -10.63 22.77 -3.52
C GLN A 258 -10.43 21.29 -3.85
N ILE A 259 -11.40 20.44 -3.53
CA ILE A 259 -11.32 19.00 -3.81
C ILE A 259 -11.31 18.73 -5.32
N ARG A 260 -11.93 19.59 -6.13
CA ARG A 260 -11.83 19.58 -7.60
C ARG A 260 -10.44 19.90 -8.14
N GLN A 261 -9.56 20.49 -7.33
CA GLN A 261 -8.16 20.68 -7.74
C GLN A 261 -7.31 19.44 -7.46
N GLY A 262 -7.84 18.46 -6.72
CA GLY A 262 -7.14 17.23 -6.33
C GLY A 262 -7.96 15.98 -6.62
N LEU A 263 -8.61 15.44 -5.59
CA LEU A 263 -9.36 14.17 -5.64
C LEU A 263 -10.39 14.08 -6.78
N ASN A 264 -10.96 15.23 -7.17
CA ASN A 264 -11.99 15.34 -8.20
C ASN A 264 -11.52 16.15 -9.41
N ALA A 265 -10.21 16.17 -9.70
CA ALA A 265 -9.65 16.90 -10.84
C ALA A 265 -10.04 16.33 -12.21
N ASP A 266 -10.56 15.10 -12.25
CA ASP A 266 -11.14 14.47 -13.43
C ASP A 266 -12.57 14.94 -13.74
N LEU A 267 -13.21 15.69 -12.83
CA LEU A 267 -14.61 16.10 -12.96
C LEU A 267 -14.75 17.50 -13.54
N GLU A 268 -15.51 17.62 -14.64
CA GLU A 268 -15.91 18.91 -15.19
C GLU A 268 -17.09 19.53 -14.39
N PHE A 269 -17.74 20.55 -14.96
CA PHE A 269 -18.83 21.30 -14.31
C PHE A 269 -20.23 20.93 -14.78
N THR A 270 -20.38 19.77 -15.46
CA THR A 270 -21.69 19.27 -15.90
C THR A 270 -22.58 18.89 -14.69
N HIS A 271 -23.89 18.74 -14.92
CA HIS A 271 -24.80 18.32 -13.85
C HIS A 271 -24.42 16.95 -13.25
N LYS A 272 -24.00 16.00 -14.10
CA LYS A 272 -23.55 14.67 -13.68
C LYS A 272 -22.27 14.76 -12.83
N ASP A 273 -21.31 15.57 -13.25
CA ASP A 273 -20.04 15.73 -12.52
C ASP A 273 -20.21 16.49 -11.20
N ARG A 274 -21.23 17.34 -11.09
CA ARG A 274 -21.60 17.96 -9.81
C ARG A 274 -22.15 16.94 -8.82
N LEU A 275 -22.97 16.00 -9.28
CA LEU A 275 -23.48 14.92 -8.44
C LEU A 275 -22.35 13.96 -8.02
N GLU A 276 -21.47 13.58 -8.95
CA GLU A 276 -20.35 12.70 -8.65
C GLU A 276 -19.34 13.37 -7.71
N ASN A 277 -19.11 14.67 -7.86
CA ASN A 277 -18.28 15.44 -6.93
C ASN A 277 -18.84 15.39 -5.50
N VAL A 278 -20.17 15.57 -5.35
CA VAL A 278 -20.83 15.47 -4.04
C VAL A 278 -20.73 14.05 -3.47
N ARG A 279 -20.93 13.02 -4.30
CA ARG A 279 -20.82 11.60 -3.89
C ARG A 279 -19.43 11.29 -3.36
N ARG A 280 -18.37 11.66 -4.11
CA ARG A 280 -16.97 11.41 -3.72
C ARG A 280 -16.56 12.18 -2.47
N VAL A 281 -17.02 13.42 -2.32
CA VAL A 281 -16.79 14.21 -1.09
C VAL A 281 -17.47 13.56 0.12
N ALA A 282 -18.68 13.03 -0.04
CA ALA A 282 -19.38 12.33 1.05
C ALA A 282 -18.73 10.99 1.43
N GLU A 283 -18.01 10.33 0.51
CA GLU A 283 -17.30 9.08 0.76
C GLU A 283 -16.02 9.28 1.61
N VAL A 284 -15.46 10.50 1.61
CA VAL A 284 -14.24 10.86 2.36
C VAL A 284 -14.49 11.70 3.61
N ALA A 285 -15.74 12.11 3.85
CA ALA A 285 -16.17 12.95 4.99
C ALA A 285 -16.64 12.10 6.18
#